data_AF-X6MZ20-F1
#
_entry.id   AF-X6MZ20-F1
#
_cell.length_a   1.000
_cell.length_b   1.000
_cell.length_c   1.000
_cell.angle_alpha   90.00
_cell.angle_beta   90.00
_cell.angle_gamma   90.00
#
_symmetry.space_group_name_H-M   'P 1'
#
loop_
_entity.id
_entity.type
_entity.pdbx_description
1 polymer ?
#
loop_
_entity_poly.entity_id
_entity_poly.type
_entity_poly.pdbx_seq_one_letter_code
_entity_poly.pdbx_strand_id
1 'polypeptide(L)'
;MTKRKWKQDSGMDVVDPLSDYFVLNAELPQSSIVNNDQLSNEQKAISLIEKYIAVGAQYEVNLSFDTRMDYIKLLHHCQQPQQQQQQQQQQLQNEKQSQPTNPFDLISPSDFVFLFDPVLTEMFRLMRCSYSRFATTTAYRNYVEYVRP
;
A
#
# COMPACT_ATOMS: atom_id res chain seq x y z
N MET A 1 11.38 31.85 -22.84
CA MET A 1 10.84 31.24 -21.61
C MET A 1 11.85 30.25 -21.07
N THR A 2 12.59 30.64 -20.04
CA THR A 2 13.74 29.87 -19.51
C THR A 2 13.22 28.85 -18.50
N LYS A 3 13.35 27.55 -18.82
CA LYS A 3 12.95 26.45 -17.94
C LYS A 3 13.85 26.46 -16.69
N ARG A 4 13.28 26.82 -15.53
CA ARG A 4 13.96 26.66 -14.23
C ARG A 4 14.15 25.16 -13.97
N LYS A 5 15.40 24.72 -14.03
CA LYS A 5 15.84 23.39 -13.62
C LYS A 5 15.74 23.34 -12.10
N TRP A 6 14.72 22.66 -11.57
CA TRP A 6 14.63 22.38 -10.14
C TRP A 6 15.82 21.47 -9.79
N LYS A 7 16.77 22.00 -9.01
CA LYS A 7 17.81 21.18 -8.39
C LYS A 7 17.14 20.44 -7.25
N GLN A 8 17.09 19.12 -7.36
CA GLN A 8 16.69 18.23 -6.29
C GLN A 8 17.80 18.33 -5.23
N ASP A 9 17.56 19.08 -4.16
CA ASP A 9 18.49 19.21 -3.04
C ASP A 9 18.48 17.87 -2.29
N SER A 10 19.43 17.01 -2.62
CA SER A 10 19.63 15.68 -2.03
C SER A 10 20.42 15.76 -0.71
N GLY A 11 20.14 16.76 0.13
CA GLY A 11 21.05 17.17 1.21
C GLY A 11 20.40 17.62 2.52
N MET A 12 19.12 17.35 2.75
CA MET A 12 18.57 17.42 4.11
C MET A 12 18.40 16.01 4.64
N ASP A 13 19.50 15.45 5.16
CA ASP A 13 19.41 14.38 6.15
C ASP A 13 18.68 14.95 7.36
N VAL A 14 17.35 14.76 7.38
CA VAL A 14 16.56 14.95 8.58
C VAL A 14 17.06 13.89 9.54
N VAL A 15 17.94 14.29 10.45
CA VAL A 15 18.38 13.44 11.55
C VAL A 15 17.15 13.20 12.41
N ASP A 16 16.45 12.10 12.15
CA ASP A 16 15.38 11.60 13.00
C ASP A 16 16.06 10.96 14.22
N PRO A 17 15.97 11.57 15.43
CA PRO A 17 16.58 11.00 16.62
C PRO A 17 15.96 9.65 17.01
N LEU A 18 14.82 9.26 16.43
CA LEU A 18 14.15 7.99 16.68
C LEU A 18 14.49 6.91 15.65
N SER A 19 15.34 7.19 14.66
CA SER A 19 15.65 6.29 13.55
C SER A 19 14.38 5.91 12.75
N ASP A 20 14.48 4.99 11.78
CA ASP A 20 13.36 4.53 10.95
C ASP A 20 12.31 3.70 11.73
N TYR A 21 12.31 3.79 13.06
CA TYR A 21 11.44 3.04 13.96
C TYR A 21 10.25 3.90 14.39
N PHE A 22 9.14 3.77 13.66
CA PHE A 22 7.84 4.28 14.09
C PHE A 22 7.24 3.30 15.12
N VAL A 23 7.38 3.60 16.43
CA VAL A 23 6.70 2.84 17.49
C VAL A 23 5.28 3.36 17.64
N LEU A 24 4.29 2.57 17.22
CA LEU A 24 2.88 2.87 17.41
C LEU A 24 2.44 2.47 18.84
N ASN A 25 1.67 3.34 19.50
CA ASN A 25 1.06 3.01 20.80
C ASN A 25 0.07 1.84 20.61
N ALA A 26 0.14 0.84 21.49
CA ALA A 26 -0.74 -0.32 21.50
C ALA A 26 -2.23 0.04 21.70
N GLU A 27 -2.51 1.21 22.29
CA GLU A 27 -3.87 1.74 22.47
C GLU A 27 -4.50 2.30 21.19
N LEU A 28 -3.71 2.50 20.13
CA LEU A 28 -4.25 2.98 18.86
C LEU A 28 -5.18 1.93 18.24
N PRO A 29 -6.30 2.36 17.61
CA PRO A 29 -7.19 1.46 16.90
C PRO A 29 -6.43 0.59 15.90
N GLN A 30 -6.52 -0.72 16.09
CA GLN A 30 -5.87 -1.70 15.25
C GLN A 30 -6.65 -1.87 13.94
N SER A 31 -5.92 -2.18 12.85
CA SER A 31 -6.56 -2.41 11.54
C SER A 31 -7.50 -3.61 11.62
N SER A 32 -8.77 -3.41 11.31
CA SER A 32 -9.78 -4.47 11.21
C SER A 32 -9.58 -5.39 9.99
N ILE A 33 -8.68 -5.05 9.07
CA ILE A 33 -8.29 -5.91 7.96
C ILE A 33 -7.15 -6.83 8.40
N VAL A 34 -6.07 -6.25 8.92
CA VAL A 34 -4.84 -6.99 9.23
C VAL A 34 -5.03 -7.92 10.43
N ASN A 35 -5.74 -7.47 11.46
CA ASN A 35 -5.95 -8.22 12.71
C ASN A 35 -7.23 -9.07 12.70
N ASN A 36 -7.76 -9.39 11.52
CA ASN A 36 -8.91 -10.28 11.39
C ASN A 36 -8.43 -11.71 11.09
N ASP A 37 -8.55 -12.59 12.08
CA ASP A 37 -8.13 -14.00 11.96
C ASP A 37 -9.03 -14.83 11.04
N GLN A 38 -10.20 -14.31 10.66
CA GLN A 38 -11.12 -14.96 9.73
C GLN A 38 -10.77 -14.71 8.26
N LEU A 39 -9.85 -13.79 7.97
CA LEU A 39 -9.41 -13.49 6.62
C LEU A 39 -8.09 -14.19 6.30
N SER A 40 -8.02 -14.81 5.12
CA SER A 40 -6.76 -15.31 4.58
C SER A 40 -5.81 -14.15 4.26
N ASN A 41 -4.52 -14.43 4.15
CA ASN A 41 -3.54 -13.41 3.80
C ASN A 41 -3.84 -12.78 2.43
N GLU A 42 -4.31 -13.57 1.45
CA GLU A 42 -4.73 -13.04 0.15
C GLU A 42 -5.94 -12.10 0.30
N GLN A 43 -6.94 -12.49 1.09
CA GLN A 43 -8.11 -11.64 1.34
C GLN A 43 -7.73 -10.34 2.04
N LYS A 44 -6.77 -10.38 2.96
CA LYS A 44 -6.20 -9.18 3.59
C LYS A 44 -5.50 -8.30 2.56
N ALA A 45 -4.67 -8.89 1.69
CA ALA A 45 -3.98 -8.14 0.63
C ALA A 45 -4.96 -7.48 -0.33
N ILE A 46 -5.98 -8.21 -0.80
CA ILE A 46 -7.06 -7.68 -1.64
C ILE A 46 -7.76 -6.51 -0.93
N SER A 47 -8.16 -6.70 0.33
CA SER A 47 -8.83 -5.67 1.12
C SER A 47 -7.98 -4.40 1.31
N LEU A 48 -6.65 -4.56 1.48
CA LEU A 48 -5.72 -3.43 1.56
C LEU A 48 -5.58 -2.71 0.23
N ILE A 49 -5.50 -3.45 -0.89
CA ILE A 49 -5.45 -2.88 -2.24
C ILE A 49 -6.72 -2.07 -2.50
N GLU A 50 -7.90 -2.63 -2.24
CA GLU A 50 -9.18 -1.95 -2.44
C GLU A 50 -9.32 -0.70 -1.56
N LYS A 51 -8.86 -0.75 -0.31
CA LYS A 51 -9.02 0.35 0.64
C LYS A 51 -8.04 1.51 0.44
N TYR A 52 -6.80 1.22 0.03
CA TYR A 52 -5.70 2.19 0.02
C TYR A 52 -5.05 2.42 -1.36
N ILE A 53 -5.19 1.50 -2.32
CA ILE A 53 -4.46 1.53 -3.60
C ILE A 53 -5.39 1.65 -4.81
N ALA A 54 -6.63 1.18 -4.74
CA ALA A 54 -7.56 1.28 -5.86
C ALA A 54 -7.84 2.75 -6.20
N VAL A 55 -7.97 3.05 -7.50
CA VAL A 55 -8.33 4.40 -7.96
C VAL A 55 -9.73 4.74 -7.47
N GLY A 56 -9.89 5.87 -6.79
CA GLY A 56 -11.15 6.29 -6.18
C GLY A 56 -11.42 5.68 -4.80
N ALA A 57 -10.45 4.97 -4.21
CA ALA A 57 -10.57 4.49 -2.84
C ALA A 57 -10.67 5.68 -1.86
N GLN A 58 -11.47 5.52 -0.80
CA GLN A 58 -11.68 6.59 0.18
C GLN A 58 -10.37 7.04 0.87
N TYR A 59 -9.45 6.10 1.07
CA TYR A 59 -8.15 6.34 1.69
C TYR A 59 -7.02 6.13 0.68
N GLU A 60 -7.28 6.44 -0.59
CA GLU A 60 -6.32 6.31 -1.68
C GLU A 60 -5.01 7.01 -1.35
N VAL A 61 -3.92 6.25 -1.32
CA VAL A 61 -2.58 6.77 -1.10
C VAL A 61 -1.97 7.28 -2.41
N ASN A 62 -1.15 8.33 -2.30
CA ASN A 62 -0.53 8.95 -3.46
C ASN A 62 0.66 8.12 -3.96
N LEU A 63 0.40 7.20 -4.90
CA LEU A 63 1.39 6.31 -5.49
C LEU A 63 1.70 6.67 -6.94
N SER A 64 2.88 6.26 -7.41
CA SER A 64 3.21 6.30 -8.82
C SER A 64 2.22 5.45 -9.63
N PHE A 65 2.01 5.83 -10.90
CA PHE A 65 1.12 5.09 -11.80
C PHE A 65 1.55 3.63 -11.96
N ASP A 66 2.85 3.40 -12.14
CA ASP A 66 3.41 2.06 -12.36
C ASP A 66 3.17 1.16 -11.15
N THR A 67 3.53 1.64 -9.95
CA THR A 67 3.30 0.93 -8.69
C THR A 67 1.82 0.57 -8.53
N ARG A 68 0.92 1.52 -8.77
CA ARG A 68 -0.52 1.29 -8.68
C ARG A 68 -0.98 0.23 -9.66
N MET A 69 -0.55 0.32 -10.92
CA MET A 69 -0.97 -0.58 -11.97
C MET A 69 -0.60 -2.03 -11.68
N ASP A 70 0.53 -2.27 -11.02
CA ASP A 70 0.93 -3.62 -10.63
C ASP A 70 -0.03 -4.25 -9.61
N TYR A 71 -0.52 -3.49 -8.63
CA TYR A 71 -1.56 -3.98 -7.71
C TYR A 71 -2.94 -4.12 -8.39
N ILE A 72 -3.29 -3.22 -9.31
CA ILE A 72 -4.56 -3.31 -10.05
C ILE A 72 -4.58 -4.57 -10.93
N LYS A 73 -3.46 -4.94 -11.55
CA LYS A 73 -3.32 -6.22 -12.26
C LYS A 73 -3.58 -7.39 -11.30
N LEU A 74 -2.97 -7.41 -10.12
CA LEU A 74 -3.22 -8.46 -9.13
C LEU A 74 -4.71 -8.56 -8.76
N LEU A 75 -5.37 -7.43 -8.54
CA LEU A 75 -6.79 -7.38 -8.19
C LEU A 75 -7.69 -7.95 -9.30
N HIS A 76 -7.45 -7.55 -10.56
CA HIS A 76 -8.26 -8.02 -11.69
C HIS A 76 -8.18 -9.54 -11.90
N HIS A 77 -7.01 -10.14 -11.70
CA HIS A 77 -6.85 -11.58 -11.83
C HIS A 77 -7.60 -12.35 -10.72
N CYS A 78 -7.76 -11.75 -9.54
CA CYS A 78 -8.53 -12.35 -8.43
C CYS A 78 -10.05 -12.25 -8.63
N GLN A 79 -10.53 -11.23 -9.34
CA GLN A 79 -11.96 -10.99 -9.55
C GLN A 79 -12.53 -11.70 -10.79
N GLN A 80 -11.69 -12.17 -11.72
CA GLN A 80 -12.12 -12.84 -12.95
C GLN A 80 -12.86 -14.19 -12.84
N PRO A 81 -12.76 -15.01 -11.76
CA PRO A 81 -13.39 -16.34 -11.76
C PRO A 81 -14.93 -16.36 -11.86
N GLN A 82 -15.62 -15.28 -11.50
CA GLN A 82 -17.10 -15.30 -11.39
C GLN A 82 -17.85 -14.95 -12.68
N GLN A 83 -17.26 -14.22 -13.64
CA GLN A 83 -18.00 -13.81 -14.84
C GLN A 83 -18.02 -14.86 -15.96
N GLN A 84 -17.09 -15.82 -15.97
CA GLN A 84 -17.04 -16.85 -17.02
C GLN A 84 -17.92 -18.07 -16.74
N GLN A 85 -18.35 -18.31 -15.49
CA GLN A 85 -19.21 -19.46 -15.18
C GLN A 85 -20.65 -19.33 -15.72
N GLN A 86 -21.12 -18.12 -16.03
CA GLN A 86 -22.47 -17.95 -16.61
C GLN A 86 -22.52 -18.12 -18.14
N GLN A 87 -21.40 -18.15 -18.86
CA GLN A 87 -21.38 -18.34 -20.32
C GLN A 87 -20.93 -19.73 -20.78
N GLN A 88 -20.37 -20.58 -19.91
CA GLN A 88 -19.87 -21.91 -20.29
C GLN A 88 -20.91 -23.05 -20.28
N GLN A 89 -22.19 -22.80 -19.98
CA GLN A 89 -23.21 -23.86 -20.09
C GLN A 89 -23.66 -24.19 -21.53
N GLN A 90 -23.07 -23.59 -22.57
CA GLN A 90 -23.49 -23.85 -23.96
C GLN A 90 -22.44 -24.45 -24.92
N GLN A 91 -21.20 -24.74 -24.51
CA GLN A 91 -20.24 -25.37 -25.45
C GLN A 91 -19.47 -26.55 -24.83
N LEU A 92 -19.53 -27.66 -25.57
CA LEU A 92 -19.09 -29.00 -25.24
C LEU A 92 -17.57 -29.17 -25.08
N GLN A 93 -17.24 -30.22 -24.34
CA GLN A 93 -16.17 -31.21 -24.54
C GLN A 93 -15.02 -30.85 -25.50
N ASN A 94 -13.80 -31.08 -24.99
CA ASN A 94 -12.50 -30.97 -25.62
C ASN A 94 -11.92 -29.55 -25.69
N GLU A 95 -11.34 -29.13 -24.57
CA GLU A 95 -9.95 -28.65 -24.55
C GLU A 95 -9.43 -28.69 -23.12
N LYS A 96 -8.15 -29.01 -22.97
CA LYS A 96 -7.45 -29.19 -21.71
C LYS A 96 -7.27 -27.80 -21.07
N GLN A 97 -8.34 -27.30 -20.43
CA GLN A 97 -8.40 -26.00 -19.79
C GLN A 97 -7.26 -25.87 -18.77
N SER A 98 -6.30 -25.00 -19.06
CA SER A 98 -5.43 -24.40 -18.05
C SER A 98 -6.32 -23.68 -17.06
N GLN A 99 -6.45 -24.22 -15.85
CA GLN A 99 -7.21 -23.57 -14.80
C GLN A 99 -6.64 -22.16 -14.56
N PRO A 100 -7.49 -21.15 -14.34
CA PRO A 100 -7.03 -19.83 -13.95
C PRO A 100 -6.32 -19.95 -12.59
N THR A 101 -4.99 -19.92 -12.62
CA THR A 101 -4.17 -19.94 -11.40
C THR A 101 -4.35 -18.61 -10.68
N ASN A 102 -4.64 -18.64 -9.38
CA ASN A 102 -4.71 -17.43 -8.58
C ASN A 102 -3.33 -16.74 -8.63
N PRO A 103 -3.25 -15.44 -8.96
CA PRO A 103 -1.97 -14.73 -9.05
C PRO A 103 -1.18 -14.75 -7.75
N PHE A 104 -1.85 -14.88 -6.59
CA PHE A 104 -1.19 -15.00 -5.30
C PHE A 104 -0.50 -16.36 -5.10
N ASP A 105 -0.94 -17.42 -5.78
CA ASP A 105 -0.30 -18.74 -5.71
C ASP A 105 1.06 -18.75 -6.43
N LEU A 106 1.28 -17.78 -7.33
CA LEU A 106 2.54 -17.61 -8.06
C LEU A 106 3.58 -16.82 -7.25
N ILE A 107 3.15 -16.13 -6.20
CA ILE A 107 4.02 -15.33 -5.33
C ILE A 107 4.56 -16.27 -4.25
N SER A 108 5.89 -16.31 -4.09
CA SER A 108 6.47 -17.11 -3.02
C SER A 108 6.03 -16.57 -1.65
N PRO A 109 5.87 -17.42 -0.61
CA PRO A 109 5.52 -16.94 0.72
C PRO A 109 6.48 -15.87 1.26
N SER A 110 7.75 -15.95 0.89
CA SER A 110 8.78 -14.98 1.26
C SER A 110 8.53 -13.61 0.62
N ASP A 111 8.19 -13.59 -0.68
CA ASP A 111 7.93 -12.35 -1.41
C ASP A 111 6.59 -11.73 -1.00
N PHE A 112 5.62 -12.55 -0.59
CA PHE A 112 4.32 -12.09 -0.14
C PHE A 112 4.42 -11.15 1.08
N VAL A 113 5.34 -11.42 2.01
CA VAL A 113 5.55 -10.57 3.19
C VAL A 113 5.99 -9.16 2.79
N PHE A 114 6.72 -9.03 1.69
CA PHE A 114 7.21 -7.76 1.15
C PHE A 114 6.31 -7.17 0.06
N LEU A 115 5.12 -7.75 -0.14
CA LEU A 115 4.19 -7.34 -1.21
C LEU A 115 3.90 -5.84 -1.18
N PHE A 116 3.86 -5.22 0.00
CA PHE A 116 3.54 -3.79 0.18
C PHE A 116 4.76 -2.89 0.41
N ASP A 117 5.98 -3.41 0.38
CA ASP A 117 7.20 -2.62 0.60
C ASP A 117 7.33 -1.41 -0.35
N PRO A 118 7.00 -1.51 -1.65
CA PRO A 118 7.01 -0.35 -2.54
C PRO A 118 6.03 0.74 -2.09
N VAL A 119 4.84 0.36 -1.61
CA VAL A 119 3.81 1.27 -1.11
C VAL A 119 4.26 1.93 0.18
N LEU A 120 4.79 1.15 1.12
CA LEU A 120 5.32 1.65 2.39
C LEU A 120 6.46 2.64 2.15
N THR A 121 7.37 2.34 1.22
CA THR A 121 8.48 3.21 0.86
C THR A 121 8.00 4.59 0.40
N GLU A 122 7.03 4.63 -0.52
CA GLU A 122 6.45 5.90 -0.98
C GLU A 122 5.67 6.62 0.13
N MET A 123 4.91 5.89 0.95
CA MET A 123 4.22 6.47 2.11
C MET A 123 5.21 7.11 3.10
N PHE A 124 6.29 6.43 3.46
CA PHE A 124 7.33 6.98 4.34
C PHE A 124 7.96 8.23 3.74
N ARG A 125 8.25 8.23 2.43
CA ARG A 125 8.77 9.42 1.75
C ARG A 125 7.80 10.61 1.87
N LEU A 126 6.51 10.39 1.62
CA LEU A 126 5.47 11.41 1.73
C LEU A 126 5.27 11.89 3.18
N MET A 127 5.31 10.97 4.14
CA MET A 127 5.21 11.28 5.55
C MET A 127 6.40 12.09 6.03
N ARG A 128 7.64 11.78 5.63
CA ARG A 128 8.83 12.59 5.96
C ARG A 128 8.72 14.03 5.44
N CYS A 129 8.24 14.21 4.20
CA CYS A 129 7.97 15.55 3.67
C CYS A 129 6.86 16.29 4.44
N SER A 130 5.87 15.56 4.95
CA SER A 130 4.80 16.16 5.77
C SER A 130 5.29 16.49 7.17
N TYR A 131 6.10 15.61 7.75
CA TYR A 131 6.72 15.77 9.05
C TYR A 131 7.64 16.98 9.10
N SER A 132 8.49 17.18 8.08
CA SER A 132 9.39 18.35 8.04
C SER A 132 8.62 19.67 8.13
N ARG A 133 7.45 19.77 7.48
CA ARG A 133 6.54 20.92 7.61
C ARG A 133 5.90 20.97 8.99
N PHE A 134 5.37 19.85 9.48
CA PHE A 134 4.73 19.76 10.79
C PHE A 134 5.66 20.17 11.94
N ALA A 135 6.93 19.77 11.90
CA ALA A 135 7.93 20.09 12.90
C ALA A 135 8.16 21.60 13.09
N THR A 136 7.83 22.42 12.09
CA THR A 136 7.94 23.89 12.19
C THR A 136 6.73 24.56 12.85
N THR A 137 5.63 23.82 13.02
CA THR A 137 4.36 24.36 13.54
C THR A 137 4.40 24.62 15.04
N THR A 138 3.58 25.56 15.51
CA THR A 138 3.42 25.84 16.95
C THR A 138 2.92 24.62 17.72
N ALA A 139 2.04 23.81 17.13
CA ALA A 139 1.50 22.61 17.76
C ALA A 139 2.61 21.61 18.12
N TYR A 140 3.57 21.38 17.20
CA TYR A 140 4.71 20.52 17.46
C TYR A 140 5.63 21.10 18.54
N ARG A 141 5.91 22.40 18.51
CA ARG A 141 6.73 23.06 19.55
C ARG A 141 6.13 22.90 20.94
N ASN A 142 4.84 23.19 21.09
CA ASN A 142 4.12 23.03 22.35
C ASN A 142 4.17 21.58 22.87
N TYR A 143 4.06 20.60 21.95
CA TYR A 143 4.19 19.19 22.32
C TYR A 143 5.59 18.85 22.82
N VAL A 144 6.65 19.29 22.12
CA VAL A 144 8.04 19.02 22.52
C VAL A 144 8.36 19.66 23.88
N GLU A 145 7.92 20.89 24.11
CA GLU A 145 8.07 21.58 25.41
C GLU A 145 7.34 20.86 26.56
N TYR A 146 6.17 20.27 26.28
CA TYR A 146 5.42 19.50 27.27
C TYR A 146 6.09 18.15 27.62
N VAL A 147 6.65 17.46 26.61
CA VAL A 147 7.20 16.10 26.79
C VAL A 147 8.65 16.11 27.29
N ARG A 148 9.41 17.18 27.04
CA ARG A 148 10.78 17.36 27.57
C ARG A 148 10.80 18.53 28.57
N PRO A 149 10.32 18.35 29.81
CA PRO A 149 10.49 19.35 30.86
C PRO A 149 11.95 19.56 31.26
#